data_AF-A0A521PFC8-F1
#
_entry.id   AF-A0A521PFC8-F1
#
_cell.length_a   1.000
_cell.length_b   1.000
_cell.length_c   1.000
_cell.angle_alpha   90.00
_cell.angle_beta   90.00
_cell.angle_gamma   90.00
#
_symmetry.space_group_name_H-M   'P 1'
#
loop_
_entity.id
_entity.type
_entity.pdbx_description
1 polymer ?
#
loop_
_entity_poly.entity_id
_entity_poly.type
_entity_poly.pdbx_seq_one_letter_code
_entity_poly.pdbx_strand_id
1 'polypeptide(L)'
;MGQKVNPVGLRLGINRTWDSRWFAKKADYGKLLHEDIKIRKQLKKRLYQAGVSRIIIERPHKKCRITIYAARPGVIIGKKGADIDKLRKD
;
A
#
# COMPACT_ATOMS: atom_id res chain seq x y z
N MET A 1 -0.77 -5.31 -34.97
CA MET A 1 -0.21 -5.03 -33.62
C MET A 1 -1.13 -5.67 -32.58
N GLY A 2 -0.69 -6.73 -31.89
CA GLY A 2 -1.51 -7.42 -30.90
C GLY A 2 -1.50 -6.74 -29.52
N GLN A 3 -2.62 -6.80 -28.81
CA GLN A 3 -2.72 -6.31 -27.44
C GLN A 3 -1.94 -7.26 -26.50
N LYS A 4 -0.89 -6.75 -25.86
CA LYS A 4 -0.10 -7.51 -24.89
C LYS A 4 -0.74 -7.43 -23.50
N VAL A 5 -0.83 -8.58 -22.83
CA VAL A 5 -1.38 -8.69 -21.47
C VAL A 5 -0.43 -8.04 -20.45
N ASN A 6 -0.98 -7.47 -19.38
CA ASN A 6 -0.18 -6.94 -18.28
C ASN A 6 0.63 -8.08 -17.61
N PRO A 7 1.97 -8.05 -17.66
CA PRO A 7 2.80 -9.12 -17.14
C PRO A 7 2.80 -9.20 -15.60
N VAL A 8 2.31 -8.16 -14.90
CA VAL A 8 2.13 -8.18 -13.44
C VAL A 8 0.91 -9.03 -13.08
N GLY A 9 -0.21 -8.83 -13.78
CA GLY A 9 -1.43 -9.60 -13.56
C GLY A 9 -1.27 -11.06 -13.95
N LEU A 10 -0.61 -11.33 -15.08
CA LEU A 10 -0.36 -12.70 -15.56
C LEU A 10 0.46 -13.56 -14.57
N ARG A 11 1.33 -12.94 -13.77
CA ARG A 11 2.23 -13.64 -12.83
C ARG A 11 1.74 -13.63 -11.37
N LEU A 12 0.55 -13.11 -11.15
CA LEU A 12 -0.03 -12.97 -9.82
C LEU A 12 -0.49 -14.34 -9.30
N GLY A 13 0.01 -14.75 -8.13
CA GLY A 13 -0.23 -16.09 -7.58
C GLY A 13 0.75 -17.18 -8.02
N ILE A 14 1.65 -16.89 -8.97
CA ILE A 14 2.72 -17.80 -9.41
C ILE A 14 4.05 -17.33 -8.80
N ASN A 15 4.64 -16.28 -9.38
CA ASN A 15 5.93 -15.73 -8.93
C ASN A 15 5.78 -14.39 -8.19
N ARG A 16 4.61 -13.76 -8.23
CA ARG A 16 4.36 -12.45 -7.58
C ARG A 16 3.11 -12.49 -6.72
N THR A 17 3.22 -11.94 -5.52
CA THR A 17 2.11 -11.82 -4.57
C THR A 17 1.35 -10.50 -4.71
N TRP A 18 0.10 -10.50 -4.24
CA TRP A 18 -0.74 -9.32 -4.07
C TRP A 18 -0.08 -8.24 -3.20
N ASP A 19 -0.32 -6.98 -3.59
CA ASP A 19 0.05 -5.78 -2.82
C ASP A 19 -1.03 -5.42 -1.75
N SER A 20 -2.20 -6.08 -1.77
CA SER A 20 -3.13 -6.11 -0.64
C SER A 20 -3.37 -7.56 -0.24
N ARG A 21 -3.02 -7.91 0.99
CA ARG A 21 -3.19 -9.27 1.54
C ARG A 21 -4.09 -9.19 2.75
N TRP A 22 -5.39 -9.31 2.51
CA TRP A 22 -6.39 -9.37 3.57
C TRP A 22 -7.63 -10.10 3.06
N PHE A 23 -8.44 -10.56 3.99
CA PHE A 23 -9.71 -11.21 3.73
C PHE A 23 -10.83 -10.43 4.41
N ALA A 24 -11.97 -10.30 3.74
CA ALA A 24 -13.17 -9.70 4.31
C ALA A 24 -14.43 -10.43 3.81
N LYS A 25 -15.51 -10.31 4.59
CA LYS A 25 -16.83 -10.79 4.17
C LYS A 25 -17.36 -9.92 3.02
N LYS A 26 -18.25 -10.49 2.20
CA LYS A 26 -18.82 -9.84 1.01
C LYS A 26 -19.42 -8.46 1.28
N ALA A 27 -20.06 -8.28 2.44
CA ALA A 27 -20.68 -7.02 2.86
C ALA A 27 -19.65 -5.90 3.14
N ASP A 28 -18.48 -6.24 3.67
CA ASP A 28 -17.48 -5.27 4.13
C ASP A 28 -16.39 -5.00 3.08
N TYR A 29 -16.21 -5.92 2.11
CA TYR A 29 -15.16 -5.85 1.10
C TYR A 29 -15.17 -4.52 0.31
N GLY A 30 -16.34 -4.05 -0.12
CA GLY A 30 -16.46 -2.82 -0.89
C GLY A 30 -15.97 -1.59 -0.11
N LYS A 31 -16.38 -1.47 1.15
CA LYS A 31 -15.97 -0.35 2.03
C LYS A 31 -14.45 -0.37 2.27
N LEU A 32 -13.91 -1.54 2.60
CA LEU A 32 -12.48 -1.73 2.86
C LEU A 32 -11.62 -1.47 1.63
N LEU A 33 -12.10 -1.84 0.43
CA LEU A 33 -11.41 -1.55 -0.83
C LEU A 33 -11.34 -0.05 -1.10
N HIS A 34 -12.43 0.68 -0.88
CA HIS A 34 -12.44 2.15 -1.05
C HIS A 34 -11.48 2.84 -0.08
N GLU A 35 -11.40 2.37 1.16
CA GLU A 35 -10.39 2.83 2.14
C GLU A 35 -8.96 2.58 1.63
N ASP A 36 -8.66 1.37 1.17
CA ASP A 36 -7.32 1.00 0.67
C ASP A 36 -6.87 1.90 -0.50
N ILE A 37 -7.80 2.24 -1.42
CA ILE A 37 -7.51 3.14 -2.55
C ILE A 37 -7.22 4.56 -2.06
N LYS A 38 -8.00 5.07 -1.11
CA LYS A 38 -7.79 6.40 -0.51
C LYS A 38 -6.45 6.48 0.20
N ILE A 39 -6.12 5.48 1.03
CA ILE A 39 -4.85 5.38 1.76
C ILE A 39 -3.69 5.38 0.77
N ARG A 40 -3.73 4.55 -0.28
CA ARG A 40 -2.67 4.53 -1.31
C ARG A 40 -2.50 5.88 -2.01
N LYS A 41 -3.59 6.56 -2.35
CA LYS A 41 -3.55 7.86 -3.02
C LYS A 41 -2.94 8.93 -2.11
N GLN A 42 -3.33 8.97 -0.84
CA GLN A 42 -2.78 9.92 0.14
C GLN A 42 -1.29 9.66 0.41
N LEU A 43 -0.91 8.40 0.66
CA LEU A 43 0.49 8.02 0.89
C LEU A 43 1.36 8.36 -0.31
N LYS A 44 0.92 8.06 -1.53
CA LYS A 44 1.68 8.38 -2.75
C LYS A 44 1.84 9.88 -2.98
N LYS A 45 0.84 10.69 -2.60
CA LYS A 45 0.91 12.16 -2.71
C LYS A 45 1.85 12.76 -1.67
N ARG A 46 1.76 12.36 -0.40
CA ARG A 46 2.62 12.87 0.69
C ARG A 46 4.06 12.40 0.55
N LEU A 47 4.27 11.13 0.19
CA LEU A 47 5.60 10.49 0.14
C LEU A 47 6.24 10.54 -1.25
N TYR A 48 5.80 11.47 -2.12
CA TYR A 48 6.35 11.59 -3.48
C TYR A 48 7.87 11.80 -3.47
N GLN A 49 8.38 12.62 -2.54
CA GLN A 49 9.80 12.86 -2.38
C GLN A 49 10.58 11.62 -1.91
N ALA A 50 9.96 10.70 -1.17
CA ALA A 50 10.66 9.52 -0.63
C ALA A 50 10.91 8.42 -1.68
N GLY A 51 10.28 8.49 -2.85
CA GLY A 51 10.43 7.49 -3.91
C GLY A 51 9.85 6.14 -3.48
N VAL A 52 8.54 6.11 -3.20
CA VAL A 52 7.82 4.89 -2.81
C VAL A 52 7.68 3.96 -4.02
N SER A 53 8.22 2.74 -3.91
CA SER A 53 8.18 1.74 -4.98
C SER A 53 6.97 0.81 -4.85
N ARG A 54 6.66 0.33 -3.65
CA ARG A 54 5.54 -0.60 -3.38
C ARG A 54 4.93 -0.31 -2.02
N ILE A 55 3.61 -0.46 -1.92
CA ILE A 55 2.85 -0.34 -0.66
C ILE A 55 2.08 -1.64 -0.49
N ILE A 56 2.42 -2.40 0.55
CA ILE A 56 1.73 -3.63 0.92
C ILE A 56 0.77 -3.31 2.06
N ILE A 57 -0.50 -3.60 1.86
CA ILE A 57 -1.55 -3.43 2.87
C ILE A 57 -1.96 -4.81 3.36
N GLU A 58 -1.83 -5.03 4.66
CA GLU A 58 -2.27 -6.24 5.34
C GLU A 58 -3.25 -5.85 6.43
N ARG A 59 -4.33 -6.61 6.59
CA ARG A 59 -5.32 -6.36 7.65
C ARG A 59 -5.45 -7.60 8.54
N PRO A 60 -4.49 -7.86 9.45
CA PRO A 60 -4.74 -8.79 10.55
C PRO A 60 -5.88 -8.26 11.42
N HIS A 61 -6.66 -9.17 12.02
CA HIS A 61 -7.92 -8.86 12.71
C HIS A 61 -7.86 -7.55 13.53
N LYS A 62 -8.66 -6.56 13.13
CA LYS A 62 -8.81 -5.19 13.70
C LYS A 62 -7.68 -4.18 13.50
N LYS A 63 -6.49 -4.54 12.99
CA LYS A 63 -5.39 -3.57 12.78
C LYS A 63 -4.90 -3.60 11.33
N CYS A 64 -4.88 -2.45 10.68
CA CYS A 64 -4.27 -2.30 9.36
C CYS A 64 -2.75 -2.14 9.50
N ARG A 65 -1.98 -3.06 8.91
CA ARG A 65 -0.54 -2.99 8.77
C ARG A 65 -0.20 -2.52 7.37
N ILE A 66 0.47 -1.38 7.28
CA ILE A 66 0.91 -0.80 6.01
C ILE A 66 2.43 -0.90 5.96
N THR A 67 2.94 -1.67 5.01
CA THR A 67 4.39 -1.82 4.77
C THR A 67 4.76 -1.02 3.53
N ILE A 68 5.64 -0.03 3.70
CA ILE A 68 6.05 0.87 2.62
C ILE A 68 7.48 0.52 2.20
N TYR A 69 7.67 0.20 0.93
CA TYR A 69 8.98 0.06 0.31
C TYR A 69 9.34 1.38 -0.37
N ALA A 70 10.43 1.99 0.07
CA ALA A 70 10.88 3.29 -0.45
C ALA A 70 12.39 3.30 -0.67
N ALA A 71 12.83 4.04 -1.68
CA ALA A 71 14.26 4.22 -1.96
C ALA A 71 14.95 5.06 -0.88
N ARG A 72 14.24 6.05 -0.30
CA ARG A 72 14.77 6.93 0.74
C ARG A 72 13.93 6.86 2.02
N PRO A 73 14.12 5.83 2.87
CA PRO A 73 13.33 5.66 4.10
C PRO A 73 13.56 6.81 5.10
N GLY A 74 14.74 7.44 5.11
CA GLY A 74 15.04 8.55 6.02
C GLY A 74 14.12 9.76 5.88
N VAL A 75 13.63 10.03 4.66
CA VAL A 75 12.65 11.12 4.40
C VAL A 75 11.28 10.80 4.99
N ILE A 76 10.93 9.51 5.10
CA ILE A 76 9.65 9.04 5.65
C ILE A 76 9.67 9.06 7.17
N ILE A 77 10.81 8.71 7.78
CA ILE A 77 10.98 8.65 9.24
C ILE A 77 11.06 10.08 9.82
N GLY A 78 11.72 11.01 9.11
CA GLY A 78 11.94 12.38 9.57
C GLY A 78 12.93 12.47 10.74
N LYS A 79 13.05 13.66 11.35
CA LYS A 79 13.90 13.85 12.54
C LYS A 79 13.26 13.16 13.75
N LYS A 80 13.94 12.18 14.35
CA LYS A 80 13.50 11.40 15.53
C LYS A 80 12.14 10.69 15.39
N GLY A 81 11.69 10.37 14.17
CA GLY A 81 10.42 9.65 13.95
C GLY A 81 9.17 10.53 13.93
N ALA A 82 9.30 11.86 14.01
CA ALA A 82 8.17 12.78 14.10
C ALA A 82 7.19 12.70 12.91
N ASP A 83 7.69 12.39 11.70
CA ASP A 83 6.83 12.25 10.52
C ASP A 83 6.03 10.95 10.51
N ILE A 84 6.55 9.87 11.11
CA ILE A 84 5.82 8.61 11.29
C ILE A 84 4.64 8.79 12.25
N ASP A 85 4.83 9.50 13.36
CA ASP A 85 3.76 9.74 14.32
C ASP A 85 2.64 10.61 13.74
N LYS A 86 2.98 11.57 12.87
CA LYS A 86 1.98 12.34 12.12
C LYS A 86 1.22 11.44 11.14
N LEU A 87 1.95 10.62 10.37
CA LEU A 87 1.37 9.66 9.42
C LEU A 87 0.45 8.61 10.05
N ARG A 88 0.62 8.32 11.34
CA ARG A 88 -0.23 7.37 12.06
C ARG A 88 -1.51 8.01 12.62
N LYS A 89 -1.52 9.33 12.80
CA LYS A 89 -2.66 10.10 13.32
C LYS A 89 -3.61 10.58 12.23
N ASP A 90 -3.07 10.87 11.04
CA ASP A 90 -3.83 11.15 9.81
C ASP A 90 -4.45 9.88 9.20
#